data_AF-A0A2T0APT3-F1
#
_entry.id   AF-A0A2T0APT3-F1
#
_cell.length_a   1.000
_cell.length_b   1.000
_cell.length_c   1.000
_cell.angle_alpha   90.00
_cell.angle_beta   90.00
_cell.angle_gamma   90.00
#
_symmetry.space_group_name_H-M   'P 1'
#
loop_
_entity.id
_entity.type
_entity.pdbx_description
1 polymer ?
#
loop_
_entity_poly.entity_id
_entity_poly.type
_entity_poly.pdbx_seq_one_letter_code
_entity_poly.pdbx_strand_id
1 'polypeptide(L)' 'MLKIDSIKHEIITNTQLPEEIVNVIKCKNPRCITTVEKYVPQRFYLANRARGEYRCKYCDEAYKSEI' A
#
# COMPACT_ATOMS: atom_id res chain seq x y z
N MET A 1 19.32 11.76 -23.89
CA MET A 1 19.39 10.39 -23.35
C MET A 1 18.93 10.41 -21.92
N LEU A 2 17.62 10.25 -21.68
CA LEU A 2 17.06 9.77 -20.42
C LEU A 2 15.83 8.95 -20.85
N LYS A 3 16.04 7.64 -21.00
CA LYS A 3 14.92 6.70 -21.13
C LYS A 3 14.29 6.67 -19.75
N ILE A 4 13.11 7.27 -19.62
CA ILE A 4 12.29 7.12 -18.42
C ILE A 4 11.67 5.74 -18.58
N ASP A 5 12.34 4.75 -17.99
CA ASP A 5 11.90 3.37 -18.03
C ASP A 5 10.55 3.24 -17.30
N SER A 6 9.52 3.00 -18.10
CA SER A 6 8.40 2.09 -17.82
C SER A 6 7.84 2.12 -16.40
N ILE A 7 6.80 2.93 -16.19
CA ILE A 7 5.82 2.67 -15.13
C ILE A 7 5.13 1.36 -15.49
N LYS A 8 5.68 0.24 -15.00
CA LYS A 8 5.00 -1.05 -14.97
C LYS A 8 3.83 -0.95 -13.97
N HIS A 9 2.70 -0.41 -14.43
CA HIS A 9 1.42 -0.86 -13.90
C HIS A 9 1.21 -2.27 -14.46
N GLU A 10 1.84 -3.27 -13.83
CA GLU A 10 1.39 -4.65 -13.97
C GLU A 10 0.00 -4.70 -13.32
N ILE A 11 -1.01 -4.47 -14.15
CA ILE A 11 -2.37 -4.88 -13.85
C ILE A 11 -2.26 -6.39 -13.60
N ILE A 12 -2.36 -6.78 -12.34
CA ILE A 12 -2.24 -8.17 -11.90
C ILE A 12 -3.42 -8.92 -12.52
N THR A 13 -3.22 -9.52 -13.70
CA THR A 13 -4.17 -10.43 -14.34
C THR A 13 -4.08 -11.83 -13.72
N ASN A 14 -4.11 -11.88 -12.39
CA ASN A 14 -4.24 -13.11 -11.64
C ASN A 14 -5.03 -12.82 -10.37
N THR A 15 -6.03 -13.64 -10.08
CA THR A 15 -7.09 -13.46 -9.08
C THR A 15 -6.61 -13.49 -7.61
N GLN A 16 -5.35 -13.14 -7.35
CA GLN A 16 -4.68 -13.28 -6.07
C GLN A 16 -4.34 -11.92 -5.46
N LEU A 17 -4.60 -11.80 -4.15
CA LEU A 17 -4.26 -10.62 -3.37
C LEU A 17 -2.72 -10.38 -3.42
N PRO A 18 -2.26 -9.19 -3.84
CA PRO A 18 -0.84 -8.85 -3.87
C PRO A 18 -0.23 -8.82 -2.48
N GLU A 19 1.04 -9.19 -2.33
CA GLU A 19 1.73 -9.18 -1.03
C GLU A 19 2.04 -7.77 -0.53
N GLU A 20 2.27 -6.82 -1.44
CA GLU A 20 2.47 -5.40 -1.11
C GLU A 20 1.70 -4.54 -2.10
N ILE A 21 1.10 -3.45 -1.60
CA ILE A 21 0.48 -2.40 -2.41
C ILE A 21 1.09 -1.05 -2.04
N VAL A 22 1.28 -0.20 -3.06
CA VAL A 22 1.95 1.10 -2.93
C VAL A 22 1.06 2.19 -3.50
N ASN A 23 0.73 3.20 -2.69
CA ASN A 23 -0.11 4.34 -3.04
C ASN A 23 -1.52 3.97 -3.55
N VAL A 24 -2.02 2.77 -3.22
CA VAL A 24 -3.38 2.31 -3.54
C VAL A 24 -4.37 2.73 -2.44
N ILE A 25 -3.95 2.65 -1.18
CA ILE A 25 -4.73 3.05 0.01
C ILE A 25 -3.88 3.96 0.89
N LYS A 26 -4.52 4.71 1.80
CA LYS A 26 -3.85 5.65 2.70
C LYS A 26 -3.95 5.21 4.15
N CYS A 27 -2.86 5.37 4.90
CA CYS A 27 -2.89 5.20 6.34
C CYS A 27 -3.67 6.34 6.98
N LYS A 28 -4.56 6.00 7.93
CA LYS A 28 -5.37 6.97 8.69
C LYS A 28 -4.86 7.18 10.12
N ASN A 29 -3.83 6.45 10.54
CA ASN A 29 -3.23 6.63 11.87
C ASN A 29 -2.50 7.99 11.89
N PRO A 30 -2.96 8.98 12.68
CA PRO A 30 -2.37 10.33 12.69
C PRO A 30 -0.94 10.36 13.25
N ARG A 31 -0.45 9.26 13.83
CA ARG A 31 0.93 9.10 14.30
C ARG A 31 1.85 8.42 13.28
N CYS A 32 1.33 8.01 12.12
CA CYS A 32 2.13 7.36 11.08
C CYS A 32 2.94 8.40 10.29
N ILE A 33 4.22 8.11 10.02
CA ILE A 33 5.11 8.98 9.25
C ILE A 33 4.52 9.36 7.87
N THR A 34 3.76 8.46 7.23
CA THR A 34 3.14 8.71 5.92
C THR A 34 1.98 9.70 5.97
N THR A 35 1.48 10.04 7.16
CA THR A 35 0.44 11.07 7.34
C THR A 35 1.03 12.46 7.57
N VAL A 36 2.30 12.52 7.97
CA VAL A 36 3.03 13.78 8.23
C VAL A 36 3.89 14.17 7.02
N GLU A 37 4.62 13.20 6.46
CA GLU A 37 5.61 13.44 5.41
C GLU A 37 5.04 13.19 4.00
N LYS A 38 4.97 14.24 3.18
CA LYS A 38 4.34 14.21 1.83
C LYS A 38 5.02 13.27 0.84
N TYR A 39 6.31 13.02 1.03
CA TYR A 39 7.14 12.27 0.08
C TYR A 39 7.34 10.81 0.46
N VAL A 40 6.81 10.37 1.62
CA VAL A 40 6.90 8.98 2.03
C VAL A 40 5.73 8.21 1.40
N PRO A 41 5.98 7.18 0.57
CA PRO A 41 4.92 6.45 -0.12
C PRO A 41 4.07 5.64 0.87
N GLN A 42 2.76 5.54 0.60
CA GLN A 42 1.83 4.73 1.36
C GLN A 42 2.04 3.26 0.99
N ARG A 43 2.76 2.50 1.84
CA ARG A 43 3.05 1.08 1.62
C ARG A 43 2.28 0.22 2.61
N PHE A 44 1.62 -0.80 2.09
CA PHE A 44 0.88 -1.77 2.87
C PHE A 44 1.22 -3.18 2.44
N TYR A 45 1.34 -4.10 3.39
CA TYR A 45 1.61 -5.50 3.13
C TYR A 45 0.41 -6.36 3.52
N LEU A 46 0.22 -7.50 2.85
CA LEU A 46 -0.84 -8.46 3.11
C LEU A 46 -0.51 -9.25 4.39
N ALA A 47 -1.04 -8.79 5.52
CA ALA A 47 -0.82 -9.40 6.83
C ALA A 47 -1.65 -10.68 7.04
N ASN A 48 -2.83 -10.76 6.41
CA ASN A 48 -3.65 -11.96 6.44
C ASN A 48 -4.35 -12.20 5.11
N ARG A 49 -3.89 -13.22 4.37
CA ARG A 49 -4.46 -13.60 3.07
C ARG A 49 -5.91 -14.11 3.16
N ALA A 50 -6.26 -14.85 4.20
CA ALA A 50 -7.61 -15.40 4.37
C ALA A 50 -8.66 -14.32 4.65
N ARG A 51 -8.26 -13.22 5.31
CA ARG A 51 -9.13 -12.08 5.62
C ARG A 51 -8.96 -10.88 4.68
N GLY A 52 -7.99 -10.92 3.77
CA GLY A 52 -7.60 -9.76 2.95
C GLY A 52 -7.11 -8.58 3.79
N GLU A 53 -6.54 -8.83 4.96
CA GLU A 53 -6.08 -7.76 5.87
C GLU A 53 -4.74 -7.21 5.39
N TYR A 54 -4.73 -5.93 5.02
CA TYR A 54 -3.51 -5.18 4.74
C TYR A 54 -3.12 -4.32 5.95
N ARG A 55 -1.83 -4.29 6.27
CA ARG A 55 -1.25 -3.48 7.35
C ARG A 55 -0.24 -2.48 6.82
N CYS A 56 -0.22 -1.31 7.43
CA CYS A 56 0.71 -0.25 7.07
C CYS A 56 2.15 -0.69 7.37
N LYS A 57 3.06 -0.59 6.40
CA LYS A 57 4.47 -1.01 6.56
C LYS A 57 5.26 -0.16 7.57
N TYR A 58 4.71 0.99 8.01
CA TYR A 58 5.38 1.93 8.90
C TYR A 58 4.86 1.92 10.33
N CYS A 59 3.54 1.80 10.53
CA CYS A 59 2.92 1.84 11.87
C CYS A 59 2.17 0.56 12.24
N ASP A 60 2.15 -0.43 11.34
CA ASP A 60 1.47 -1.71 11.48
C ASP A 60 -0.07 -1.68 11.68
N GLU A 61 -0.68 -0.49 11.63
CA GLU A 61 -2.14 -0.35 11.72
C GLU A 61 -2.82 -1.06 10.53
N ALA A 62 -3.81 -1.89 10.85
CA ALA A 62 -4.66 -2.54 9.85
C ALA A 62 -5.50 -1.49 9.12
N TYR A 63 -5.56 -1.59 7.79
CA TYR A 63 -6.44 -0.75 6.99
C TYR A 63 -7.90 -1.05 7.30
N LYS A 64 -8.68 0.00 7.57
CA LYS A 64 -10.13 -0.07 7.79
C LYS A 64 -10.82 0.76 6.71
N SER A 65 -11.57 0.10 5.82
CA SER A 65 -12.51 0.80 4.95
C SER A 65 -13.65 1.32 5.80
N GLU A 66 -13.88 2.63 5.78
CA GLU A 66 -15.15 3.18 6.26
C GLU A 66 -16.21 2.78 5.23
N ILE A 67 -17.26 2.10 5.68
CA ILE A 67 -18.47 1.82 4.90
C ILE A 67 -19.41 3.01 5.09
#